data_AF-A0A0C2MYX6-F1
#
_entry.id   AF-A0A0C2MYX6-F1
#
_cell.length_a   1.000
_cell.length_b   1.000
_cell.length_c   1.000
_cell.angle_alpha   90.00
_cell.angle_beta   90.00
_cell.angle_gamma   90.00
#
_symmetry.space_group_name_H-M   'P 1'
#
loop_
_entity.id
_entity.type
_entity.pdbx_description
1 polymer ?
#
loop_
_entity_poly.entity_id
_entity_poly.type
_entity_poly.pdbx_seq_one_letter_code
_entity_poly.pdbx_strand_id
1 'polypeptide(L)'
;MSPSIVYKAFSYGTNGQHKDATYYRCSKYASRCQTRLTIRENTITEKGSHSCESQVASNSFTHREIPVDDYINTFLADKSSQLNLCSSDIYCQLLISLSEKYVYTPYKIPSKNCVDSIIRNNRGLVERNQIEADVSSSEFKSQRTTIFQTLLGFEILAVEHIEKSYG
;
A
#
# COMPACT_ATOMS: atom_id res chain seq x y z
N MET A 1 -7.58 0.44 23.39
CA MET A 1 -6.27 -0.21 23.63
C MET A 1 -5.25 0.47 22.72
N SER A 2 -4.29 1.16 23.31
CA SER A 2 -3.21 1.90 22.65
C SER A 2 -2.12 0.94 22.11
N PRO A 3 -1.20 1.40 21.24
CA PRO A 3 -0.66 0.63 20.13
C PRO A 3 0.00 -0.67 20.56
N SER A 4 -0.46 -1.76 19.93
CA SER A 4 0.18 -3.06 20.01
C SER A 4 1.33 -3.13 19.01
N ILE A 5 2.47 -3.66 19.44
CA ILE A 5 3.58 -3.99 18.55
C ILE A 5 3.62 -5.51 18.32
N VAL A 6 4.28 -5.93 17.26
CA VAL A 6 4.61 -7.33 16.99
C VAL A 6 6.12 -7.51 17.04
N TYR A 7 6.58 -8.57 17.70
CA TYR A 7 7.99 -8.96 17.75
C TYR A 7 8.08 -10.49 17.88
N LYS A 8 8.93 -11.15 17.07
CA LYS A 8 9.02 -12.62 16.96
C LYS A 8 7.66 -13.30 16.79
N ALA A 9 6.77 -12.65 16.04
CA ALA A 9 5.36 -13.04 15.82
C ALA A 9 4.51 -13.18 17.10
N PHE A 10 4.87 -12.49 18.17
CA PHE A 10 4.01 -12.29 19.31
C PHE A 10 3.54 -10.85 19.34
N SER A 11 2.24 -10.64 19.59
CA SER A 11 1.69 -9.31 19.79
C SER A 11 1.90 -8.86 21.23
N TYR A 12 2.30 -7.62 21.42
CA TYR A 12 2.57 -7.02 22.71
C TYR A 12 1.75 -5.74 22.90
N GLY A 13 1.12 -5.58 24.07
CA GLY A 13 0.46 -4.35 24.48
C GLY A 13 1.39 -3.49 25.34
N THR A 14 1.31 -2.17 25.18
CA THR A 14 2.06 -1.22 26.00
C THR A 14 1.60 -1.31 27.46
N ASN A 15 2.53 -1.52 28.38
CA ASN A 15 2.28 -1.59 29.82
C ASN A 15 2.71 -0.31 30.56
N GLY A 16 3.68 0.44 30.01
CA GLY A 16 4.13 1.69 30.59
C GLY A 16 5.42 2.17 29.95
N GLN A 17 5.83 3.38 30.30
CA GLN A 17 7.08 3.98 29.86
C GLN A 17 7.76 4.63 31.07
N HIS A 18 9.07 4.50 31.17
CA HIS A 18 9.86 5.17 32.21
C HIS A 18 11.23 5.52 31.65
N LYS A 19 11.58 6.81 31.72
CA LYS A 19 12.77 7.38 31.07
C LYS A 19 12.74 7.05 29.56
N ASP A 20 13.82 6.43 29.08
CA ASP A 20 14.08 6.01 27.71
C ASP A 20 13.61 4.57 27.41
N ALA A 21 12.95 3.90 28.37
CA ALA A 21 12.47 2.54 28.22
C ALA A 21 10.94 2.48 28.07
N THR A 22 10.48 1.77 27.05
CA THR A 22 9.08 1.38 26.89
C THR A 22 8.90 -0.09 27.25
N TYR A 23 7.93 -0.37 28.12
CA TYR A 23 7.62 -1.70 28.63
C TYR A 23 6.35 -2.22 28.01
N TYR A 24 6.40 -3.47 27.57
CA TYR A 24 5.29 -4.16 26.97
C TYR A 24 5.05 -5.52 27.63
N ARG A 25 3.81 -5.99 27.55
CA ARG A 25 3.41 -7.34 27.97
C ARG A 25 2.81 -8.06 26.79
N CYS A 26 2.99 -9.39 26.73
CA CYS A 26 2.30 -10.19 25.73
C CYS A 26 0.79 -9.88 25.74
N SER A 27 0.16 -9.78 24.58
CA SER A 27 -1.27 -9.47 24.48
C SER A 27 -2.15 -10.56 25.10
N LYS A 28 -1.59 -11.76 25.26
CA LYS A 28 -2.19 -12.91 25.95
C LYS A 28 -1.81 -12.97 27.44
N TYR A 29 -1.44 -11.84 28.04
CA TYR A 29 -1.10 -11.75 29.46
C TYR A 29 -2.23 -12.20 30.39
N ALA A 30 -3.47 -11.80 30.07
CA ALA A 30 -4.65 -12.20 30.82
C ALA A 30 -4.88 -13.72 30.79
N SER A 31 -4.45 -14.41 29.72
CA SER A 31 -4.48 -15.87 29.60
C SER A 31 -3.17 -16.53 30.08
N ARG A 32 -2.54 -15.95 31.10
CA ARG A 32 -1.35 -16.47 31.80
C ARG A 32 -0.01 -16.43 31.04
N CYS A 33 0.07 -15.81 29.86
CA CYS A 33 1.36 -15.61 29.19
C CYS A 33 2.16 -14.49 29.87
N GLN A 34 3.19 -14.83 30.64
CA GLN A 34 3.94 -13.86 31.45
C GLN A 34 5.09 -13.15 30.71
N THR A 35 5.26 -13.38 29.41
CA THR A 35 6.35 -12.76 28.64
C THR A 35 6.24 -11.24 28.62
N ARG A 36 7.40 -10.59 28.80
CA ARG A 36 7.54 -9.13 28.81
C ARG A 36 8.61 -8.73 27.81
N LEU A 37 8.38 -7.59 27.17
CA LEU A 37 9.33 -6.99 26.24
C LEU A 37 9.67 -5.58 26.75
N THR A 38 10.95 -5.24 26.74
CA THR A 38 11.44 -3.89 27.04
C THR A 38 12.21 -3.41 25.83
N ILE A 39 11.86 -2.23 25.32
CA ILE A 39 12.59 -1.56 24.26
C ILE A 39 13.19 -0.29 24.86
N ARG A 40 14.50 -0.17 24.77
CA ARG A 40 15.26 0.99 25.25
C ARG A 40 16.25 1.39 24.17
N GLU A 41 16.02 2.53 23.55
CA GLU A 41 16.76 2.97 22.36
C GLU A 41 16.85 1.84 21.32
N ASN A 42 18.04 1.30 21.07
CA ASN A 42 18.28 0.21 20.10
C ASN A 42 18.38 -1.17 20.75
N THR A 43 18.14 -1.28 22.05
CA THR A 43 18.21 -2.54 22.80
C THR A 43 16.82 -3.10 23.03
N ILE A 44 16.63 -4.36 22.63
CA ILE A 44 15.42 -5.12 22.86
C ILE A 44 15.73 -6.20 23.88
N THR A 45 14.98 -6.23 24.99
CA THR A 45 15.11 -7.26 26.02
C THR A 45 13.77 -7.97 26.22
N GLU A 46 13.74 -9.26 25.93
CA GLU A 46 12.59 -10.14 26.17
C GLU A 46 12.85 -10.95 27.46
N LYS A 47 11.87 -11.01 28.36
CA LYS A 47 11.94 -11.77 29.61
C LYS A 47 10.75 -12.71 29.74
N GLY A 48 11.03 -13.93 30.19
CA GLY A 48 10.03 -15.01 30.30
C GLY A 48 9.93 -15.81 29.01
N SER A 49 9.02 -16.79 29.02
CA SER A 49 8.75 -17.67 27.88
C SER A 49 7.28 -17.57 27.51
N HIS A 50 7.00 -17.53 26.20
CA HIS A 50 5.62 -17.53 25.74
C HIS A 50 4.98 -18.89 26.00
N SER A 51 3.84 -18.86 26.69
CA SER A 51 2.96 -20.02 26.84
C SER A 51 1.78 -19.99 25.87
N CYS A 52 1.70 -18.96 25.03
CA CYS A 52 0.70 -18.81 23.98
C CYS A 52 1.31 -19.17 22.62
N GLU A 53 0.44 -19.57 21.68
CA GLU A 53 0.84 -19.83 20.31
C GLU A 53 1.37 -18.56 19.63
N SER A 54 2.42 -18.74 18.84
CA SER A 54 2.98 -17.67 18.00
C SER A 54 2.11 -17.48 16.76
N GLN A 55 2.15 -16.29 16.18
CA GLN A 55 1.43 -15.97 14.95
C GLN A 55 2.26 -16.27 13.68
N VAL A 56 3.30 -17.10 13.76
CA VAL A 56 4.28 -17.27 12.68
C VAL A 56 3.74 -18.12 11.53
N ALA A 57 3.86 -17.62 10.31
CA ALA A 57 4.13 -18.43 9.11
C ALA A 57 5.64 -18.66 9.00
N SER A 58 6.06 -19.93 8.94
CA SER A 58 7.46 -20.35 8.94
C SER A 58 8.19 -19.89 7.68
N ASN A 59 8.88 -18.75 7.70
CA ASN A 59 9.89 -18.39 6.71
C ASN A 59 10.89 -17.38 7.29
N SER A 60 12.18 -17.69 7.21
CA SER A 60 13.26 -16.76 7.56
C SER A 60 13.86 -16.18 6.29
N PHE A 61 13.60 -14.90 6.01
CA PHE A 61 14.39 -14.15 5.03
C PHE A 61 15.21 -13.08 5.74
N THR A 62 16.53 -13.21 5.65
CA THR A 62 17.47 -12.14 5.93
C THR A 62 17.47 -11.17 4.77
N HIS A 63 16.91 -9.96 4.88
CA HIS A 63 17.28 -8.86 3.96
C HIS A 63 16.83 -7.45 4.37
N ARG A 64 17.78 -6.50 4.17
CA ARG A 64 17.74 -5.02 4.12
C ARG A 64 16.82 -4.25 5.10
N GLU A 65 17.44 -3.28 5.78
CA GLU A 65 16.86 -2.24 6.64
C GLU A 65 15.92 -1.27 5.89
N ILE A 66 14.85 -1.76 5.27
CA ILE A 66 13.77 -0.87 4.83
C ILE A 66 12.96 -0.53 6.07
N PRO A 67 12.81 0.75 6.45
CA PRO A 67 11.92 1.15 7.53
C PRO A 67 10.52 0.58 7.32
N VAL A 68 9.87 0.13 8.39
CA VAL A 68 8.57 -0.56 8.30
C VAL A 68 7.53 0.30 7.57
N ASP A 69 7.50 1.60 7.86
CA ASP A 69 6.53 2.52 7.26
C ASP A 69 6.74 2.66 5.74
N ASP A 70 7.99 2.75 5.28
CA ASP A 70 8.33 2.78 3.84
C ASP A 70 7.92 1.49 3.14
N TYR A 71 8.10 0.35 3.83
CA TYR A 71 7.66 -0.94 3.30
C TYR A 71 6.14 -1.03 3.21
N ILE A 72 5.41 -0.60 4.24
CA ILE A 72 3.93 -0.57 4.23
C ILE A 72 3.45 0.29 3.06
N ASN A 73 4.00 1.49 2.89
CA ASN A 73 3.59 2.41 1.82
C ASN A 73 3.85 1.82 0.43
N THR A 74 5.04 1.23 0.23
CA THR A 74 5.40 0.58 -1.05
C THR A 74 4.50 -0.62 -1.34
N PHE A 75 4.25 -1.47 -0.34
CA PHE A 75 3.37 -2.63 -0.45
C PHE A 75 1.94 -2.21 -0.81
N LEU A 76 1.42 -1.20 -0.13
CA LEU A 76 0.06 -0.71 -0.37
C LEU A 76 -0.05 -0.04 -1.74
N ALA A 77 0.96 0.70 -2.20
CA ALA A 77 0.96 1.27 -3.54
C ALA A 77 0.87 0.18 -4.62
N ASP A 78 1.71 -0.85 -4.52
CA ASP A 78 1.72 -2.00 -5.43
C ASP A 78 0.37 -2.74 -5.42
N LYS A 79 -0.10 -3.19 -4.25
CA LYS A 79 -1.33 -3.98 -4.16
C LYS A 79 -2.59 -3.18 -4.45
N SER A 80 -2.61 -1.88 -4.20
CA SER A 80 -3.79 -1.05 -4.49
C SER A 80 -4.03 -0.87 -5.99
N SER A 81 -2.98 -0.99 -6.81
CA SER A 81 -3.10 -0.97 -8.28
C SER A 81 -3.85 -2.18 -8.83
N GLN A 82 -3.92 -3.28 -8.06
CA GLN A 82 -4.62 -4.51 -8.43
C GLN A 82 -6.11 -4.38 -8.05
N LEU A 83 -6.91 -3.88 -9.00
CA LEU A 83 -8.34 -3.58 -8.79
C LEU A 83 -9.19 -4.81 -8.44
N ASN A 84 -8.69 -6.02 -8.72
CA ASN A 84 -9.36 -7.28 -8.42
C ASN A 84 -9.27 -7.70 -6.94
N LEU A 85 -8.37 -7.09 -6.14
CA LEU A 85 -8.27 -7.41 -4.71
C LEU A 85 -9.23 -6.53 -3.90
N CYS A 86 -9.88 -7.07 -2.87
CA CYS A 86 -10.61 -6.21 -1.92
C CYS A 86 -9.67 -5.66 -0.84
N SER A 87 -10.04 -4.56 -0.18
CA SER A 87 -9.19 -3.94 0.86
C SER A 87 -8.88 -4.91 2.02
N SER A 88 -9.82 -5.81 2.33
CA SER A 88 -9.62 -6.81 3.37
C SER A 88 -8.51 -7.80 3.00
N ASP A 89 -8.45 -8.24 1.74
CA ASP A 89 -7.43 -9.18 1.28
C ASP A 89 -6.06 -8.52 1.27
N ILE A 90 -5.98 -7.26 0.82
CA ILE A 90 -4.74 -6.47 0.84
C ILE A 90 -4.24 -6.32 2.28
N TYR A 91 -5.14 -6.04 3.22
CA TYR A 91 -4.78 -5.93 4.64
C TYR A 91 -4.27 -7.26 5.20
N CYS A 92 -4.93 -8.39 4.91
CA CYS A 92 -4.47 -9.71 5.33
C CYS A 92 -3.09 -10.04 4.75
N GLN A 93 -2.87 -9.79 3.45
CA GLN A 93 -1.56 -9.99 2.82
C GLN A 93 -0.48 -9.11 3.45
N LEU A 94 -0.79 -7.84 3.78
CA LEU A 94 0.13 -6.94 4.45
C LEU A 94 0.58 -7.51 5.81
N LEU A 95 -0.35 -8.01 6.62
CA LEU A 95 -0.02 -8.60 7.93
C LEU A 95 0.90 -9.80 7.79
N ILE A 96 0.63 -10.68 6.83
CA ILE A 96 1.49 -11.84 6.54
C ILE A 96 2.89 -11.37 6.13
N SER A 97 2.99 -10.49 5.14
CA SER A 97 4.27 -10.00 4.65
C SER A 97 5.08 -9.25 5.70
N LEU A 98 4.44 -8.48 6.59
CA LEU A 98 5.10 -7.85 7.74
C LEU A 98 5.64 -8.90 8.72
N SER A 99 4.87 -9.95 9.00
CA SER A 99 5.27 -11.02 9.92
C SER A 99 6.48 -11.81 9.43
N GLU A 100 6.58 -12.02 8.11
CA GLU A 100 7.69 -12.73 7.47
C GLU A 100 8.95 -11.85 7.35
N LYS A 101 8.78 -10.56 7.06
CA LYS A 101 9.89 -9.64 6.81
C LYS A 101 10.52 -9.07 8.08
N TYR A 102 9.72 -8.77 9.10
CA TYR A 102 10.16 -8.07 10.32
C TYR A 102 10.10 -8.95 11.57
N VAL A 103 10.51 -10.22 11.46
CA VAL A 103 10.47 -11.19 12.58
C VAL A 103 11.21 -10.65 13.82
N TYR A 104 12.41 -10.12 13.64
CA TYR A 104 13.28 -9.66 14.73
C TYR A 104 13.30 -8.14 14.91
N THR A 105 12.38 -7.42 14.27
CA THR A 105 12.25 -5.97 14.41
C THR A 105 10.87 -5.65 14.95
N PRO A 106 10.74 -5.02 16.13
CA PRO A 106 9.44 -4.62 16.64
C PRO A 106 8.75 -3.64 15.70
N TYR A 107 7.50 -3.89 15.35
CA TYR A 107 6.72 -2.98 14.50
C TYR A 107 5.30 -2.79 15.00
N LYS A 108 4.72 -1.62 14.71
CA LYS A 108 3.31 -1.34 14.97
C LYS A 108 2.46 -1.89 13.83
N ILE A 109 1.36 -2.55 14.17
CA ILE A 109 0.37 -2.94 13.17
C ILE A 109 -0.39 -1.68 12.73
N PRO A 110 -0.42 -1.34 11.43
CA PRO A 110 -1.21 -0.23 10.95
C PRO A 110 -2.70 -0.53 11.15
N SER A 111 -3.49 0.47 11.55
CA SER A 111 -4.93 0.27 11.72
C SER A 111 -5.60 -0.03 10.38
N LYS A 112 -6.62 -0.89 10.39
CA LYS A 112 -7.39 -1.22 9.18
C LYS A 112 -7.95 0.03 8.50
N ASN A 113 -8.49 0.97 9.28
CA ASN A 113 -9.01 2.23 8.74
C ASN A 113 -7.94 3.09 8.04
N CYS A 114 -6.72 3.12 8.58
CA CYS A 114 -5.59 3.81 7.95
C CYS A 114 -5.25 3.15 6.60
N VAL A 115 -5.14 1.82 6.59
CA VAL A 115 -4.87 1.05 5.37
C VAL A 115 -5.97 1.23 4.34
N ASP A 116 -7.24 1.15 4.73
CA ASP A 116 -8.40 1.36 3.85
C ASP A 116 -8.40 2.77 3.24
N SER A 117 -7.98 3.79 4.01
CA SER A 117 -7.83 5.15 3.50
C SER A 117 -6.73 5.24 2.44
N ILE A 118 -5.58 4.62 2.68
CA ILE A 118 -4.45 4.60 1.74
C ILE A 118 -4.86 3.88 0.44
N ILE A 119 -5.50 2.71 0.55
CA ILE A 119 -5.96 1.93 -0.61
C ILE A 119 -6.92 2.75 -1.46
N ARG A 120 -7.90 3.39 -0.84
CA ARG A 120 -8.88 4.25 -1.53
C ARG A 120 -8.22 5.43 -2.22
N ASN A 121 -7.27 6.10 -1.57
CA ASN A 121 -6.54 7.21 -2.17
C ASN A 121 -5.72 6.77 -3.39
N ASN A 122 -5.01 5.63 -3.27
CA ASN A 122 -4.24 5.06 -4.37
C ASN A 122 -5.12 4.67 -5.55
N ARG A 123 -6.26 4.03 -5.31
CA ARG A 123 -7.22 3.67 -6.37
C ARG A 123 -7.82 4.89 -7.04
N GLY A 124 -8.21 5.89 -6.28
CA GLY A 124 -8.70 7.15 -6.83
C GLY A 124 -7.64 7.89 -7.66
N LEU A 125 -6.35 7.68 -7.40
CA LEU A 125 -5.26 8.18 -8.26
C LEU A 125 -5.17 7.39 -9.57
N VAL A 126 -5.24 6.06 -9.50
CA VAL A 126 -5.20 5.17 -10.68
C VAL A 126 -6.38 5.46 -11.61
N GLU A 127 -7.59 5.60 -11.07
CA GLU A 127 -8.79 5.92 -11.84
C GLU A 127 -8.67 7.27 -12.54
N ARG A 128 -8.18 8.32 -11.84
CA ARG A 128 -7.95 9.64 -12.45
C ARG A 128 -6.93 9.58 -13.58
N ASN A 129 -5.81 8.89 -13.37
CA ASN A 129 -4.77 8.74 -14.39
C ASN A 129 -5.30 8.00 -15.62
N GLN A 130 -6.16 6.99 -15.43
CA GLN A 130 -6.79 6.27 -16.54
C GLN A 130 -7.75 7.17 -17.33
N ILE A 131 -8.56 7.98 -16.65
CA ILE A 131 -9.47 8.93 -17.29
C ILE A 131 -8.69 9.98 -18.08
N GLU A 132 -7.61 10.55 -17.52
CA GLU A 132 -6.76 11.52 -18.23
C GLU A 132 -6.09 10.90 -19.47
N ALA A 133 -5.63 9.66 -19.37
CA ALA A 133 -5.09 8.92 -20.51
C ALA A 133 -6.17 8.68 -21.59
N ASP A 134 -7.38 8.33 -21.20
CA ASP A 134 -8.48 8.09 -22.13
C ASP A 134 -8.94 9.40 -22.81
N VAL A 135 -9.07 10.49 -22.05
CA VAL A 135 -9.41 11.83 -22.56
C VAL A 135 -8.37 12.32 -23.56
N SER A 136 -7.08 12.26 -23.21
CA SER A 136 -5.99 12.67 -24.12
C SER A 136 -5.97 11.83 -25.40
N SER A 137 -6.25 10.53 -25.31
CA SER A 137 -6.36 9.66 -26.49
C SER A 137 -7.56 10.02 -27.37
N SER A 138 -8.67 10.44 -26.77
CA SER A 138 -9.89 10.83 -27.47
C SER A 138 -9.76 12.20 -28.14
N GLU A 139 -9.09 13.17 -27.51
CA GLU A 139 -8.77 14.46 -28.10
C GLU A 139 -7.82 14.30 -29.29
N PHE A 140 -6.80 13.44 -29.20
CA PHE A 140 -5.92 13.14 -30.33
C PHE A 140 -6.67 12.51 -31.51
N LYS A 141 -7.62 11.61 -31.23
CA LYS A 141 -8.48 11.03 -32.27
C LYS A 141 -9.40 12.09 -32.89
N SER A 142 -10.03 12.93 -32.08
CA SER A 142 -10.91 14.00 -32.53
C SER A 142 -10.16 15.02 -33.40
N GLN A 143 -8.97 15.47 -32.97
CA GLN A 143 -8.13 16.37 -33.76
C GLN A 143 -7.72 15.76 -35.11
N ARG A 144 -7.37 14.46 -35.14
CA ARG A 144 -7.09 13.76 -36.40
C ARG A 144 -8.32 13.72 -37.32
N THR A 145 -9.50 13.46 -36.79
CA THR A 145 -10.74 13.44 -37.60
C THR A 145 -11.06 14.83 -38.15
N THR A 146 -10.92 15.89 -37.36
CA THR A 146 -11.15 17.27 -37.80
C THR A 146 -10.16 17.70 -38.87
N ILE A 147 -8.87 17.38 -38.73
CA ILE A 147 -7.85 17.69 -39.74
C ILE A 147 -8.16 16.96 -41.06
N PHE A 148 -8.51 15.67 -41.00
CA PHE A 148 -8.87 14.90 -42.20
C PHE A 148 -10.12 15.45 -42.91
N GLN A 149 -11.17 15.81 -42.16
CA GLN A 149 -12.38 16.40 -42.74
C GLN A 149 -12.11 17.77 -43.36
N THR A 150 -11.24 18.57 -42.74
CA THR A 150 -10.87 19.89 -43.26
C THR A 150 -10.07 19.75 -44.56
N LEU A 151 -9.08 18.85 -44.61
CA LEU A 151 -8.28 18.59 -45.81
C LEU A 151 -9.12 18.04 -46.97
N LEU A 152 -10.02 17.08 -46.71
CA LEU A 152 -10.95 16.57 -47.72
C LEU A 152 -11.92 17.65 -48.22
N GLY A 153 -12.39 18.54 -47.35
CA GLY A 153 -13.22 19.69 -47.74
C GLY A 153 -12.50 20.69 -48.64
N PHE A 154 -11.21 20.92 -48.41
CA PHE A 154 -10.37 21.76 -49.28
C PHE A 154 -10.12 21.13 -50.65
N GLU A 155 -9.93 19.81 -50.73
CA GLU A 155 -9.77 19.12 -52.02
C GLU A 155 -11.03 19.20 -52.89
N ILE A 156 -12.23 19.04 -52.30
CA ILE A 156 -13.50 19.11 -53.05
C ILE A 156 -13.75 20.54 -53.59
N LEU A 157 -13.49 21.57 -52.78
CA LEU A 157 -13.66 22.96 -53.21
C LEU A 157 -12.66 23.37 -54.32
N ALA A 158 -11.45 22.79 -54.31
CA ALA A 158 -10.46 23.05 -55.37
C ALA A 158 -10.89 22.44 -56.71
N VAL A 159 -11.55 21.28 -56.72
CA VAL A 159 -12.06 20.62 -57.94
C VAL A 159 -13.24 21.40 -58.54
N GLU A 160 -14.19 21.85 -57.72
CA GLU A 160 -15.34 22.63 -58.21
C GLU A 160 -14.95 24.00 -58.81
N HIS A 161 -13.87 24.61 -58.33
CA HIS A 161 -13.39 25.90 -58.85
C HIS A 161 -12.66 25.76 -60.19
N ILE A 162 -12.09 24.59 -60.48
CA ILE A 162 -11.46 24.28 -61.77
C ILE A 162 -12.54 24.02 -62.84
N GLU A 163 -13.61 23.29 -62.51
CA GLU A 163 -14.67 22.99 -63.48
C GLU A 163 -15.46 24.24 -63.93
N LYS A 164 -15.62 25.25 -63.06
CA LYS A 164 -16.29 26.52 -63.43
C LYS A 164 -15.41 27.47 -64.26
N SER A 165 -14.11 27.22 -64.36
CA SER A 165 -13.17 28.11 -65.07
C SER A 165 -12.89 27.68 -66.52
N TYR A 166 -13.41 26.51 -66.94
CA TYR A 166 -13.18 25.92 -68.27
C TYR A 166 -14.47 25.62 -69.06
N GLY A 167 -15.63 26.14 -68.62
CA GLY A 167 -16.93 26.02 -69.30
C GLY A 167 -17.33 27.29 -70.02
#